data_AF-A0A9K3JG35-F1
#
_entry.id   AF-A0A9K3JG35-F1
#
_cell.length_a   1.000
_cell.length_b   1.000
_cell.length_c   1.000
_cell.angle_alpha   90.00
_cell.angle_beta   90.00
_cell.angle_gamma   90.00
#
_symmetry.space_group_name_H-M   'P 1'
#
loop_
_entity.id
_entity.type
_entity.pdbx_description
1 polymer ?
#
loop_
_entity_poly.entity_id
_entity_poly.type
_entity_poly.pdbx_seq_one_letter_code
_entity_poly.pdbx_strand_id
1 'polypeptide(L)'
;MNSAMEEFMSLVQEGTVNDYCEAFETLLSKIKIPEDFSEDYVVYLFITGLKPGISEVLKPHHNNGRSLKLKNAFFRAEMQEMILKLDSIEWNQHKTTNTGAATMDTNQSYEIGISDSDESEDINVDFL
;
A
#
# COMPACT_ATOMS: atom_id res chain seq x y z
N MET A 1 14.14 17.74 -28.38
CA MET A 1 14.75 16.68 -27.56
C MET A 1 14.67 15.37 -28.34
N ASN A 2 15.32 14.30 -27.92
CA ASN A 2 15.20 12.99 -28.59
C ASN A 2 13.79 12.43 -28.27
N SER A 3 13.03 11.94 -29.26
CA SER A 3 11.63 11.51 -29.06
C SER A 3 11.46 10.50 -27.91
N ALA A 4 12.43 9.60 -27.72
CA ALA A 4 12.43 8.62 -26.65
C ALA A 4 12.62 9.23 -25.24
N MET A 5 13.31 10.37 -25.13
CA MET A 5 13.53 11.06 -23.86
C MET A 5 12.25 11.77 -23.39
N GLU A 6 11.55 12.41 -24.33
CA GLU A 6 10.26 13.05 -24.06
C GLU A 6 9.24 11.99 -23.62
N GLU A 7 9.19 10.86 -24.34
CA GLU A 7 8.35 9.71 -23.98
C GLU A 7 8.67 9.20 -22.57
N PHE A 8 9.96 8.98 -22.25
CA PHE A 8 10.41 8.53 -20.93
C PHE A 8 10.01 9.48 -19.79
N MET A 9 10.19 10.80 -19.97
CA MET A 9 9.82 11.79 -18.95
C MET A 9 8.30 11.91 -18.73
N SER A 10 7.51 11.54 -19.74
CA SER A 10 6.04 11.59 -19.70
C SER A 10 5.39 10.27 -19.32
N LEU A 11 6.18 9.21 -19.11
CA LEU A 11 5.63 7.87 -18.84
C LEU A 11 4.88 7.85 -17.51
N VAL A 12 3.63 7.39 -17.56
CA VAL A 12 2.77 7.22 -16.40
C VAL A 12 2.14 5.83 -16.39
N GLN A 13 1.82 5.32 -15.21
CA GLN A 13 1.21 4.02 -15.02
C GLN A 13 -0.27 4.05 -15.46
N GLU A 14 -0.57 3.43 -16.60
CA GLU A 14 -1.96 3.20 -17.04
C GLU A 14 -2.52 1.86 -16.51
N GLY A 15 -1.71 0.80 -16.55
CA GLY A 15 -2.07 -0.58 -16.21
C GLY A 15 -1.62 -1.04 -14.82
N THR A 16 -1.14 -2.29 -14.76
CA THR A 16 -0.54 -2.85 -13.56
C THR A 16 0.84 -2.24 -13.32
N VAL A 17 1.37 -2.39 -12.09
CA VAL A 17 2.74 -1.99 -11.80
C VAL A 17 3.74 -2.76 -12.66
N ASN A 18 3.52 -4.06 -12.90
CA ASN A 18 4.42 -4.86 -13.72
C ASN A 18 4.51 -4.32 -15.16
N ASP A 19 3.37 -4.03 -15.79
CA ASP A 19 3.35 -3.46 -17.16
C ASP A 19 4.10 -2.13 -17.21
N TYR A 20 3.94 -1.30 -16.17
CA TYR A 20 4.63 -0.03 -16.06
C TYR A 20 6.14 -0.19 -15.85
N CYS A 21 6.58 -1.12 -14.99
CA CYS A 21 8.00 -1.43 -14.80
C CYS A 21 8.66 -1.89 -16.12
N GLU A 22 8.01 -2.78 -16.87
CA GLU A 22 8.51 -3.27 -18.16
C GLU A 22 8.62 -2.13 -19.18
N ALA A 23 7.61 -1.26 -19.28
CA ALA A 23 7.62 -0.09 -20.14
C ALA A 23 8.73 0.91 -19.75
N PHE A 24 8.88 1.14 -18.44
CA PHE A 24 9.89 2.04 -17.88
C PHE A 24 11.31 1.56 -18.20
N GLU A 25 11.62 0.28 -17.93
CA GLU A 25 12.93 -0.31 -18.27
C GLU A 25 13.21 -0.29 -19.77
N THR A 26 12.18 -0.60 -20.57
CA THR A 26 12.30 -0.60 -22.03
C THR A 26 12.68 0.79 -22.54
N LEU A 27 12.03 1.85 -22.06
CA LEU A 27 12.37 3.22 -22.44
C LEU A 27 13.72 3.66 -21.88
N LEU A 28 14.02 3.31 -20.62
CA LEU A 28 15.30 3.59 -19.99
C LEU A 28 16.48 2.98 -20.78
N SER A 29 16.30 1.79 -21.36
CA SER A 29 17.32 1.13 -22.19
C SER A 29 17.55 1.79 -23.55
N LYS A 30 16.55 2.51 -24.07
CA LYS A 30 16.58 3.19 -25.37
C LYS A 30 17.14 4.59 -25.29
N ILE A 31 17.07 5.23 -24.12
CA ILE A 31 17.64 6.55 -23.92
C ILE A 31 19.15 6.46 -23.64
N LYS A 32 19.93 7.29 -24.32
CA LYS A 32 21.28 7.59 -23.85
C LYS A 32 21.13 8.50 -22.65
N ILE A 33 21.24 7.92 -21.46
CA ILE A 33 21.21 8.65 -20.20
C ILE A 33 22.34 9.70 -20.24
N PRO A 34 22.03 11.01 -20.21
CA PRO A 34 23.05 12.05 -20.13
C PRO A 34 23.93 11.84 -18.90
N GLU A 35 25.20 12.25 -18.94
CA GLU A 35 26.11 12.12 -17.79
C GLU A 35 25.55 12.81 -16.51
N ASP A 36 24.66 13.80 -16.68
CA ASP A 36 24.01 14.51 -15.58
C ASP A 36 22.77 13.81 -14.99
N PHE A 37 22.32 12.69 -15.58
CA PHE A 37 21.18 11.95 -15.06
C PHE A 37 21.63 11.05 -13.90
N SER A 38 21.34 11.48 -12.67
CA SER A 38 21.59 10.66 -11.49
C SER A 38 20.60 9.48 -11.42
N GLU A 39 21.04 8.37 -10.82
CA GLU A 39 20.16 7.25 -10.51
C GLU A 39 18.97 7.69 -9.64
N ASP A 40 19.20 8.63 -8.72
CA ASP A 40 18.14 9.23 -7.90
C ASP A 40 17.09 9.95 -8.77
N TYR A 41 17.49 10.65 -9.83
CA TYR A 41 16.54 11.29 -10.74
C TYR A 41 15.72 10.27 -11.56
N VAL A 42 16.34 9.16 -11.97
CA VAL A 42 15.61 8.05 -12.61
C VAL A 42 14.56 7.46 -11.67
N VAL A 43 14.93 7.26 -10.41
CA VAL A 43 14.02 6.73 -9.38
C VAL A 43 12.90 7.72 -9.07
N TYR A 44 13.22 9.02 -9.00
CA TYR A 44 12.22 10.07 -8.87
C TYR A 44 11.19 10.00 -10.00
N LEU A 45 11.64 9.94 -11.27
CA LEU A 45 10.75 9.83 -12.42
C LEU A 45 9.87 8.59 -12.34
N PHE A 46 10.45 7.44 -12.00
CA PHE A 46 9.71 6.20 -11.79
C PHE A 46 8.59 6.39 -10.75
N ILE A 47 8.91 6.94 -9.57
CA ILE A 47 7.95 7.15 -8.48
C ILE A 47 6.86 8.13 -8.89
N THR A 48 7.19 9.21 -9.59
CA THR A 48 6.20 10.21 -10.01
C THR A 48 5.24 9.72 -11.08
N GLY A 49 5.65 8.76 -11.91
CA GLY A 49 4.77 8.15 -12.91
C GLY A 49 3.84 7.07 -12.35
N LEU A 50 4.04 6.59 -11.12
CA LEU A 50 3.14 5.63 -10.47
C LEU A 50 1.79 6.25 -10.14
N LYS A 51 0.75 5.41 -10.05
CA LYS A 51 -0.58 5.83 -9.56
C LYS A 51 -0.49 6.43 -8.15
N PRO A 52 -1.34 7.42 -7.80
CA PRO A 52 -1.24 8.15 -6.53
C PRO A 52 -1.10 7.26 -5.29
N GLY A 53 -1.97 6.27 -5.11
CA GLY A 53 -1.97 5.37 -3.94
C GLY A 53 -0.71 4.51 -3.78
N ILE A 54 0.11 4.37 -4.84
CA ILE A 54 1.41 3.69 -4.78
C ILE A 54 2.51 4.73 -4.61
N SER A 55 2.51 5.79 -5.43
CA SER A 55 3.54 6.84 -5.40
C SER A 55 3.66 7.51 -4.03
N GLU A 56 2.55 7.74 -3.34
CA GLU A 56 2.49 8.42 -2.04
C GLU A 56 3.21 7.62 -0.94
N VAL A 57 3.18 6.29 -1.02
CA VAL A 57 3.87 5.40 -0.10
C VAL A 57 5.38 5.37 -0.39
N LEU A 58 5.76 5.49 -1.66
CA LEU A 58 7.16 5.38 -2.09
C LEU A 58 7.94 6.71 -1.96
N LYS A 59 7.28 7.87 -2.13
CA LYS A 59 7.90 9.21 -2.05
C LYS A 59 8.72 9.44 -0.77
N PRO A 60 8.23 9.09 0.45
CA PRO A 60 9.02 9.25 1.68
C PRO A 60 10.31 8.42 1.69
N HIS A 61 10.30 7.23 1.08
CA HIS A 61 11.48 6.37 1.02
C HIS A 61 12.60 6.96 0.16
N HIS A 62 12.23 7.66 -0.91
CA HIS A 62 13.16 8.39 -1.76
C HIS A 62 13.65 9.69 -1.09
N ASN A 63 12.75 10.45 -0.46
CA ASN A 63 13.06 11.78 0.06
C ASN A 63 13.90 11.78 1.35
N ASN A 64 13.92 10.67 2.12
CA ASN A 64 14.62 10.58 3.40
C ASN A 64 16.14 10.31 3.29
N GLY A 65 16.76 10.64 2.14
CA GLY A 65 18.21 10.57 1.95
C GLY A 65 18.79 9.15 1.87
N ARG A 66 17.94 8.12 1.86
CA ARG A 66 18.35 6.75 1.53
C ARG A 66 18.17 6.59 0.02
N SER A 67 19.26 6.70 -0.74
CA SER A 67 19.24 6.49 -2.20
C SER A 67 18.57 5.15 -2.51
N LEU A 68 17.31 5.22 -2.93
CA LEU A 68 16.50 4.06 -3.24
C LEU A 68 16.92 3.60 -4.62
N LYS A 69 17.52 2.42 -4.71
CA LYS A 69 17.89 1.82 -6.00
C LYS A 69 16.64 1.49 -6.81
N LEU A 70 16.72 1.64 -8.14
CA LEU A 70 15.58 1.44 -9.04
C LEU A 70 14.91 0.08 -8.86
N LYS A 71 15.70 -1.00 -8.76
CA LYS A 71 15.18 -2.35 -8.48
C LYS A 71 14.38 -2.45 -7.17
N ASN A 72 14.82 -1.74 -6.13
CA ASN A 72 14.11 -1.71 -4.86
C ASN A 72 12.82 -0.89 -4.97
N ALA A 73 12.81 0.15 -5.80
CA ALA A 73 11.60 0.92 -6.10
C ALA A 73 10.56 0.05 -6.82
N PHE A 74 10.97 -0.78 -7.79
CA PHE A 74 10.08 -1.72 -8.48
C PHE A 74 9.44 -2.70 -7.51
N PHE A 75 10.25 -3.41 -6.73
CA PHE A 75 9.77 -4.37 -5.74
C PHE A 75 8.77 -3.75 -4.76
N ARG A 76 9.04 -2.53 -4.27
CA ARG A 76 8.14 -1.81 -3.37
C ARG A 76 6.83 -1.42 -4.04
N ALA A 77 6.86 -1.00 -5.29
CA ALA A 77 5.67 -0.64 -6.04
C ALA A 77 4.77 -1.87 -6.26
N GLU A 78 5.35 -3.01 -6.63
CA GLU A 78 4.62 -4.28 -6.80
C GLU A 78 3.98 -4.73 -5.49
N MET A 79 4.73 -4.64 -4.40
CA MET A 79 4.22 -5.00 -3.08
C MET A 79 3.06 -4.11 -2.65
N GLN A 80 3.15 -2.81 -2.91
CA GLN A 80 2.08 -1.88 -2.60
C GLN A 80 0.84 -2.14 -3.47
N GLU A 81 1.00 -2.47 -4.75
CA GLU A 81 -0.13 -2.87 -5.60
C GLU A 81 -0.83 -4.13 -5.06
N MET A 82 -0.06 -5.11 -4.58
CA MET A 82 -0.60 -6.32 -3.98
C MET A 82 -1.39 -6.03 -2.69
N ILE A 83 -0.87 -5.17 -1.81
CA ILE A 83 -1.55 -4.75 -0.58
C ILE A 83 -2.88 -4.08 -0.92
N LEU A 84 -2.89 -3.12 -1.85
CA LEU A 84 -4.11 -2.43 -2.27
C LEU A 84 -5.15 -3.39 -2.87
N LYS A 85 -4.71 -4.42 -3.62
CA LYS A 85 -5.60 -5.46 -4.15
C LYS A 85 -6.20 -6.32 -3.02
N LEU A 86 -5.42 -6.67 -2.00
CA LEU A 86 -5.90 -7.44 -0.84
C LEU A 86 -6.89 -6.63 0.00
N ASP A 87 -6.59 -5.38 0.31
CA ASP A 87 -7.49 -4.48 1.06
C ASP A 87 -8.84 -4.32 0.35
N SER A 88 -8.82 -4.23 -0.99
CA SER A 88 -10.06 -4.18 -1.77
C SER A 88 -10.87 -5.47 -1.70
N ILE A 89 -10.24 -6.63 -1.57
CA ILE A 89 -10.94 -7.92 -1.46
C ILE A 89 -11.57 -8.05 -0.07
N GLU A 90 -10.83 -7.73 0.99
CA GLU A 90 -11.33 -7.78 2.36
C GLU A 90 -12.55 -6.86 2.56
N TRP A 91 -12.47 -5.61 2.05
CA TRP A 91 -13.60 -4.67 2.08
C TRP A 91 -14.87 -5.22 1.40
N ASN A 92 -14.70 -5.92 0.27
CA ASN A 92 -15.83 -6.48 -0.48
C ASN A 92 -16.45 -7.70 0.23
N GLN A 93 -15.68 -8.50 0.96
CA GLN A 93 -16.21 -9.63 1.73
C GLN A 93 -17.10 -9.18 2.90
N HIS A 94 -16.69 -8.16 3.66
CA HIS A 94 -17.48 -7.62 4.78
C HIS A 94 -18.82 -6.99 4.36
N LYS A 95 -18.97 -6.61 3.08
CA LYS A 95 -20.23 -6.05 2.56
C LYS A 95 -21.24 -7.14 2.16
N THR A 96 -20.75 -8.34 1.79
CA THR A 96 -21.61 -9.45 1.34
C THR A 96 -22.21 -10.28 2.48
N THR A 97 -21.67 -10.23 3.69
CA THR A 97 -22.15 -11.01 4.84
C THR A 97 -23.30 -10.37 5.64
N ASN A 98 -23.66 -9.11 5.37
CA ASN A 98 -24.71 -8.39 6.14
C ASN A 98 -26.08 -8.23 5.44
N THR A 99 -26.36 -8.93 4.33
CA THR A 99 -27.68 -8.85 3.66
C THR A 99 -28.27 -10.24 3.38
N GLY A 100 -28.48 -11.03 4.44
CA GLY A 100 -29.03 -12.37 4.29
C GLY A 100 -29.45 -13.07 5.58
N ALA A 101 -30.02 -12.36 6.55
CA ALA A 101 -30.69 -13.00 7.69
C ALA A 101 -31.82 -12.11 8.23
N ALA A 102 -32.89 -11.97 7.42
CA ALA A 102 -34.16 -11.44 7.89
C ALA A 102 -35.26 -12.48 7.63
N THR A 103 -35.41 -13.42 8.56
CA THR A 103 -36.69 -14.06 8.85
C THR A 103 -36.78 -14.40 10.34
N MET A 104 -37.63 -13.62 11.02
CA MET A 104 -38.58 -14.01 12.06
C MET A 104 -38.08 -14.72 13.33
N ASP A 105 -37.92 -13.90 14.37
CA ASP A 105 -38.70 -13.95 15.62
C ASP A 105 -38.94 -15.32 16.28
N THR A 106 -38.30 -15.56 17.41
CA THR A 106 -38.97 -16.18 18.56
C THR A 106 -38.23 -15.85 19.85
N ASN A 107 -38.99 -15.22 20.75
CA ASN A 107 -38.67 -14.98 22.16
C ASN A 107 -37.99 -16.17 22.85
N GLN A 108 -36.86 -15.93 23.51
CA GLN A 108 -36.54 -16.66 24.73
C GLN A 108 -35.73 -15.79 25.70
N SER A 109 -36.43 -15.34 26.73
CA SER A 109 -35.94 -14.65 27.90
C SER A 109 -34.99 -15.55 28.68
N TYR A 110 -33.78 -15.06 28.99
CA TYR A 110 -33.03 -15.51 30.16
C TYR A 110 -32.50 -14.28 30.88
N GLU A 111 -33.00 -14.11 32.10
CA GLU A 111 -32.59 -13.09 33.06
C GLU A 111 -31.11 -13.26 33.38
N ILE A 112 -30.31 -12.21 33.19
CA ILE A 112 -29.00 -12.11 33.82
C ILE A 112 -29.21 -11.26 35.07
N GLY A 113 -29.35 -11.96 36.19
CA GLY A 113 -29.44 -11.37 37.51
C GLY A 113 -28.20 -10.53 37.80
N ILE A 114 -28.45 -9.28 38.24
CA ILE A 114 -27.47 -8.43 38.88
C ILE A 114 -27.09 -9.10 40.20
N SER A 115 -25.80 -9.35 40.40
CA SER A 115 -25.25 -9.65 41.73
C SER A 115 -24.07 -8.71 41.95
N ASP A 116 -24.38 -7.55 42.52
CA ASP A 116 -23.41 -6.73 43.21
C ASP A 116 -23.10 -7.40 44.55
N SER A 117 -21.83 -7.70 44.79
CA SER A 117 -21.31 -7.92 46.13
C SER A 117 -19.83 -7.54 46.15
N ASP A 118 -19.57 -6.38 46.74
CA ASP A 118 -18.32 -5.96 47.34
C ASP A 118 -17.73 -7.07 48.22
N GLU A 119 -16.42 -7.33 48.11
CA GLU A 119 -15.48 -7.14 49.22
C GLU A 119 -14.02 -7.31 48.75
N SER A 120 -13.20 -6.47 49.36
CA SER A 120 -11.75 -6.33 49.28
C SER A 120 -10.95 -7.62 49.48
N GLU A 121 -9.76 -7.70 48.87
CA GLU A 121 -8.51 -7.85 49.63
C GLU A 121 -7.26 -7.69 48.74
N ASP A 122 -6.27 -7.04 49.34
CA ASP A 122 -4.98 -6.65 48.79
C ASP A 122 -4.13 -7.83 48.28
N ILE A 123 -3.42 -7.63 47.16
CA ILE A 123 -2.28 -8.47 46.81
C ILE A 123 -1.06 -7.58 46.59
N ASN A 124 -0.25 -7.50 47.65
CA ASN A 124 1.14 -7.06 47.60
C ASN A 124 1.99 -8.13 46.92
N VAL A 125 2.70 -7.79 45.85
CA VAL A 125 3.90 -8.51 45.42
C VAL A 125 4.94 -7.50 44.93
N ASP A 126 5.80 -7.12 45.87
CA ASP A 126 7.10 -6.53 45.62
C ASP A 126 7.88 -7.35 44.59
N PHE A 127 8.37 -6.68 43.55
CA PHE A 127 9.52 -7.14 42.77
C PHE A 127 10.31 -5.93 42.27
N LEU A 128 11.08 -5.30 43.17
CA LEU A 128 12.47 -4.83 43.02
C LEU A 128 12.93 -4.05 44.25
#